data_AF-A0A1V4VCS6-F1
#
_entry.id   AF-A0A1V4VCS6-F1
#
_cell.length_a   1.000
_cell.length_b   1.000
_cell.length_c   1.000
_cell.angle_alpha   90.00
_cell.angle_beta   90.00
_cell.angle_gamma   90.00
#
_symmetry.space_group_name_H-M   'P 1'
#
loop_
_entity.id
_entity.type
_entity.pdbx_description
1 polymer ?
#
loop_
_entity_poly.entity_id
_entity_poly.type
_entity_poly.pdbx_seq_one_letter_code
_entity_poly.pdbx_strand_id
1 'polypeptide(L)'
;MNLQRIADKLGITVDRLQSLQDTKISESSWPEPQLLRFDKEISGVEAGTVIFKNGEIVWGYPSIRRPLMLEAGIKRHFIDSVAVEEKMNGHNVRITSIDGDIVALTRGGFVCPYSTEVATRLLPEDIFEEKPNLVLCAEMVGPENPYVSLDVYPTDSIDLYLFDVAQKNQRGTHGVHKTHEIAEDFGLKGTAFFGEFPRETAHKRIKEIVIKLGRQGREGVVLKDPENRVAPLKYTSSESNCNDLAIAFSHYNDYALDFFLSRAVREGFQSVEWQESVEERRERARRIGESILLPLTETIKNKQQGETIMQRIKIRVKSLATARGFEYHLRRCGIRAIFDQPLPDDDGYTIGITKIIMSTNDKTEALLNGEMW
;
A
#
# COMPACT_ATOMS: atom_id res chain seq x y z
N MET A 1 -5.95 -30.78 0.34
CA MET A 1 -6.94 -29.75 0.74
C MET A 1 -8.34 -30.34 0.68
N ASN A 2 -9.17 -30.12 1.70
CA ASN A 2 -10.59 -30.46 1.64
C ASN A 2 -11.35 -29.31 0.93
N LEU A 3 -11.70 -29.51 -0.35
CA LEU A 3 -12.31 -28.48 -1.19
C LEU A 3 -13.70 -28.03 -0.68
N GLN A 4 -14.49 -28.95 -0.12
CA GLN A 4 -15.80 -28.62 0.46
C GLN A 4 -15.65 -27.59 1.57
N ARG A 5 -14.77 -27.86 2.54
CA ARG A 5 -14.54 -26.96 3.67
C ARG A 5 -14.03 -25.58 3.24
N ILE A 6 -13.20 -25.53 2.19
CA ILE A 6 -12.68 -24.27 1.65
C ILE A 6 -13.81 -23.50 0.97
N ALA A 7 -14.60 -24.16 0.13
CA ALA A 7 -15.73 -23.57 -0.57
C ALA A 7 -16.76 -22.98 0.42
N ASP A 8 -17.07 -23.73 1.49
CA ASP A 8 -17.97 -23.28 2.56
C ASP A 8 -17.44 -22.01 3.25
N LYS A 9 -16.15 -21.98 3.61
CA LYS A 9 -15.51 -20.80 4.23
C LYS A 9 -15.50 -19.59 3.29
N LEU A 10 -15.31 -19.81 1.98
CA LEU A 10 -15.33 -18.76 0.97
C LEU A 10 -16.75 -18.30 0.61
N GLY A 11 -17.78 -19.04 1.03
CA GLY A 11 -19.17 -18.76 0.65
C GLY A 11 -19.46 -19.03 -0.83
N ILE A 12 -18.77 -19.99 -1.45
CA ILE A 12 -18.96 -20.37 -2.86
C ILE A 12 -19.18 -21.89 -2.98
N THR A 13 -19.67 -22.36 -4.12
CA THR A 13 -19.81 -23.81 -4.38
C THR A 13 -18.46 -24.45 -4.74
N VAL A 14 -18.34 -25.76 -4.52
CA VAL A 14 -17.14 -26.53 -4.91
C VAL A 14 -16.88 -26.45 -6.41
N ASP A 15 -17.93 -26.63 -7.23
CA ASP A 15 -17.83 -26.51 -8.69
C ASP A 15 -17.31 -25.12 -9.11
N ARG A 16 -17.76 -24.07 -8.39
CA ARG A 16 -17.28 -22.71 -8.64
C ARG A 16 -15.81 -22.56 -8.26
N LEU A 17 -15.39 -23.10 -7.11
CA LEU A 17 -13.99 -23.06 -6.69
C LEU A 17 -13.09 -23.79 -7.71
N GLN A 18 -13.50 -24.96 -8.19
CA GLN A 18 -12.77 -25.72 -9.20
C GLN A 18 -12.64 -24.94 -10.51
N SER A 19 -13.75 -24.39 -11.02
CA SER A 19 -13.74 -23.55 -12.23
C SER A 19 -12.82 -22.32 -12.11
N LEU A 20 -12.68 -21.75 -10.91
CA LEU A 20 -11.79 -20.62 -10.67
C LEU A 20 -10.32 -21.01 -10.62
N GLN A 21 -10.00 -22.24 -10.16
CA GLN A 21 -8.63 -22.78 -10.17
C GLN A 21 -8.04 -22.85 -11.59
N ASP A 22 -8.87 -23.08 -12.60
CA ASP A 22 -8.40 -23.19 -13.99
C ASP A 22 -8.13 -21.82 -14.65
N THR A 23 -8.62 -20.72 -14.09
CA THR A 23 -8.73 -19.45 -14.85
C THR A 23 -8.38 -18.16 -14.10
N LYS A 24 -8.57 -18.10 -12.78
CA LYS A 24 -8.54 -16.85 -11.98
C LYS A 24 -7.82 -16.99 -10.64
N ILE A 25 -7.42 -18.20 -10.27
CA ILE A 25 -6.63 -18.49 -9.09
C ILE A 25 -5.27 -18.99 -9.58
N SER A 26 -4.23 -18.27 -9.18
CA SER A 26 -2.86 -18.67 -9.48
C SER A 26 -2.32 -19.57 -8.36
N GLU A 27 -1.75 -20.71 -8.72
CA GLU A 27 -0.97 -21.51 -7.78
C GLU A 27 0.45 -20.94 -7.67
N SER A 28 0.99 -20.91 -6.45
CA SER A 28 2.40 -20.61 -6.21
C SER A 28 2.99 -21.58 -5.20
N SER A 29 4.08 -22.23 -5.58
CA SER A 29 4.94 -23.03 -4.70
C SER A 29 6.19 -22.26 -4.24
N TRP A 30 6.33 -21.00 -4.63
CA TRP A 30 7.51 -20.20 -4.25
C TRP A 30 7.15 -18.73 -3.94
N PRO A 31 7.77 -18.14 -2.90
CA PRO A 31 8.48 -18.87 -1.83
C PRO A 31 7.48 -19.76 -1.06
N GLU A 32 7.98 -20.73 -0.31
CA GLU A 32 7.12 -21.49 0.61
C GLU A 32 6.48 -20.52 1.63
N PRO A 33 5.28 -20.84 2.15
CA PRO A 33 4.50 -22.06 1.90
C PRO A 33 3.70 -22.04 0.58
N GLN A 34 3.49 -23.23 -0.01
CA GLN A 34 2.62 -23.41 -1.18
C GLN A 34 1.18 -22.90 -0.95
N LEU A 35 0.66 -22.17 -1.93
CA LEU A 35 -0.61 -21.49 -1.84
C LEU A 35 -1.37 -21.39 -3.18
N LEU A 36 -2.68 -21.15 -3.06
CA LEU A 36 -3.57 -20.69 -4.12
C LEU A 36 -3.92 -19.22 -3.88
N ARG A 37 -3.85 -18.38 -4.91
CA ARG A 37 -4.01 -16.93 -4.82
C ARG A 37 -5.07 -16.41 -5.77
N PHE A 38 -6.04 -15.65 -5.25
CA PHE A 38 -7.04 -14.97 -6.08
C PHE A 38 -6.44 -13.73 -6.75
N ASP A 39 -6.36 -13.73 -8.08
CA ASP A 39 -5.77 -12.62 -8.85
C ASP A 39 -6.63 -11.36 -8.86
N LYS A 40 -7.95 -11.54 -8.80
CA LYS A 40 -8.94 -10.47 -8.89
C LYS A 40 -10.10 -10.77 -7.95
N GLU A 41 -10.86 -9.74 -7.63
CA GLU A 41 -12.09 -9.90 -6.88
C GLU A 41 -13.10 -10.67 -7.73
N ILE A 42 -13.60 -11.78 -7.22
CA ILE A 42 -14.53 -12.64 -7.95
C ILE A 42 -15.40 -13.46 -7.01
N SER A 43 -16.68 -13.60 -7.34
CA SER A 43 -17.66 -14.37 -6.54
C SER A 43 -17.72 -13.93 -5.06
N GLY A 44 -17.52 -12.63 -4.80
CA GLY A 44 -17.52 -12.08 -3.44
C GLY A 44 -16.23 -12.29 -2.65
N VAL A 45 -15.19 -12.89 -3.25
CA VAL A 45 -13.86 -13.08 -2.64
C VAL A 45 -12.92 -11.97 -3.10
N GLU A 46 -12.29 -11.26 -2.17
CA GLU A 46 -11.38 -10.16 -2.42
C GLU A 46 -10.13 -10.60 -3.20
N ALA A 47 -9.64 -9.73 -4.09
CA ALA A 47 -8.34 -9.91 -4.73
C ALA A 47 -7.22 -10.04 -3.69
N GLY A 48 -6.25 -10.92 -3.94
CA GLY A 48 -5.17 -11.20 -3.01
C GLY A 48 -5.56 -12.11 -1.84
N THR A 49 -6.77 -12.68 -1.82
CA THR A 49 -7.10 -13.80 -0.93
C THR A 49 -6.21 -14.99 -1.24
N VAL A 50 -5.71 -15.64 -0.18
CA VAL A 50 -4.78 -16.77 -0.26
C VAL A 50 -5.37 -17.96 0.47
N ILE A 51 -5.25 -19.15 -0.11
CA ILE A 51 -5.54 -20.43 0.51
C ILE A 51 -4.23 -21.21 0.59
N PHE A 52 -3.75 -21.48 1.79
CA PHE A 52 -2.55 -22.29 2.01
C PHE A 52 -2.87 -23.78 1.87
N LYS A 53 -1.84 -24.59 1.61
CA LYS A 53 -1.97 -26.05 1.44
C LYS A 53 -2.63 -26.75 2.64
N ASN A 54 -2.38 -26.25 3.85
CA ASN A 54 -3.01 -26.73 5.10
C ASN A 54 -4.52 -26.39 5.20
N GLY A 55 -5.06 -25.61 4.25
CA GLY A 55 -6.47 -25.21 4.16
C GLY A 55 -6.81 -23.96 4.96
N GLU A 56 -5.81 -23.25 5.49
CA GLU A 56 -5.98 -21.93 6.09
C GLU A 56 -6.17 -20.87 5.01
N ILE A 57 -7.11 -19.95 5.26
CA ILE A 57 -7.44 -18.86 4.34
C ILE A 57 -7.05 -17.54 4.97
N VAL A 58 -6.29 -16.72 4.23
CA VAL A 58 -6.04 -15.32 4.56
C VAL A 58 -6.73 -14.46 3.53
N TRP A 59 -7.77 -13.75 3.95
CA TRP A 59 -8.59 -12.92 3.08
C TRP A 59 -7.80 -11.73 2.53
N GLY A 60 -8.06 -11.41 1.27
CA GLY A 60 -7.59 -10.19 0.62
C GLY A 60 -8.04 -8.98 1.42
N TYR A 61 -7.14 -8.05 1.70
CA TYR A 61 -7.57 -6.83 2.37
C TYR A 61 -8.48 -6.03 1.43
N PRO A 62 -9.66 -5.56 1.86
CA PRO A 62 -10.65 -4.96 0.98
C PRO A 62 -10.21 -3.60 0.44
N SER A 63 -10.70 -3.21 -0.74
CA SER A 63 -10.44 -1.89 -1.29
C SER A 63 -11.16 -0.81 -0.47
N ILE A 64 -10.40 0.18 0.02
CA ILE A 64 -10.96 1.31 0.77
C ILE A 64 -11.48 2.36 -0.20
N ARG A 65 -12.76 2.73 -0.06
CA ARG A 65 -13.42 3.73 -0.92
C ARG A 65 -12.97 5.15 -0.55
N ARG A 66 -13.10 6.08 -1.49
CA ARG A 66 -12.66 7.47 -1.33
C ARG A 66 -13.82 8.43 -1.60
N PRO A 67 -14.25 9.24 -0.62
CA PRO A 67 -15.09 10.40 -0.90
C PRO A 67 -14.25 11.52 -1.52
N LEU A 68 -14.83 12.27 -2.46
CA LEU A 68 -14.22 13.51 -2.97
C LEU A 68 -14.64 14.74 -2.15
N MET A 69 -15.82 14.67 -1.54
CA MET A 69 -16.33 15.63 -0.57
C MET A 69 -16.34 14.97 0.80
N LEU A 70 -15.47 15.41 1.70
CA LEU A 70 -15.30 14.88 3.05
C LEU A 70 -16.60 14.97 3.88
N GLU A 71 -17.26 16.13 3.93
CA GLU A 71 -18.45 16.32 4.76
C GLU A 71 -19.61 15.45 4.28
N ALA A 72 -19.93 15.55 2.99
CA ALA A 72 -21.01 14.77 2.39
C ALA A 72 -20.71 13.25 2.46
N GLY A 73 -19.45 12.87 2.27
CA GLY A 73 -18.99 11.49 2.40
C GLY A 73 -19.20 10.94 3.81
N ILE A 74 -18.78 11.68 4.84
CA ILE A 74 -18.96 11.28 6.23
C ILE A 74 -20.43 11.16 6.59
N LYS A 75 -21.22 12.20 6.30
CA LYS A 75 -22.65 12.23 6.62
C LYS A 75 -23.44 11.14 5.92
N ARG A 76 -23.08 10.76 4.69
CA ARG A 76 -23.78 9.69 3.96
C ARG A 76 -23.42 8.29 4.44
N HIS A 77 -22.18 8.09 4.89
CA HIS A 77 -21.59 6.76 5.04
C HIS A 77 -21.52 6.26 6.48
N PHE A 78 -21.16 7.13 7.44
CA PHE A 78 -21.05 6.76 8.86
C PHE A 78 -22.37 6.95 9.61
N ILE A 79 -22.50 6.30 10.76
CA ILE A 79 -23.77 6.24 11.52
C ILE A 79 -23.77 7.31 12.63
N ASP A 80 -22.90 7.16 13.64
CA ASP A 80 -22.90 8.00 14.84
C ASP A 80 -21.62 8.85 14.96
N SER A 81 -20.47 8.21 14.78
CA SER A 81 -19.15 8.80 14.95
C SER A 81 -18.16 8.21 13.94
N VAL A 82 -16.98 8.82 13.89
CA VAL A 82 -15.89 8.46 12.96
C VAL A 82 -14.59 8.39 13.74
N ALA A 83 -13.98 7.21 13.75
CA ALA A 83 -12.62 7.00 14.20
C ALA A 83 -11.64 7.39 13.08
N VAL A 84 -10.59 8.12 13.42
CA VAL A 84 -9.65 8.69 12.42
C VAL A 84 -8.23 8.22 12.72
N GLU A 85 -7.67 7.46 11.79
CA GLU A 85 -6.28 7.01 11.80
C GLU A 85 -5.48 7.72 10.70
N GLU A 86 -4.18 7.85 10.90
CA GLU A 86 -3.26 8.23 9.83
C GLU A 86 -3.26 7.20 8.70
N LYS A 87 -3.43 7.69 7.47
CA LYS A 87 -3.11 6.90 6.29
C LYS A 87 -1.61 6.99 6.04
N MET A 88 -0.91 5.91 6.39
CA MET A 88 0.49 5.73 6.10
C MET A 88 0.70 5.49 4.59
N ASN A 89 1.82 5.97 4.05
CA ASN A 89 2.22 5.87 2.65
C ASN A 89 3.40 4.91 2.53
N GLY A 90 3.09 3.65 2.27
CA GLY A 90 4.07 2.59 2.19
C GLY A 90 3.56 1.47 1.30
N HIS A 91 3.75 0.23 1.74
CA HIS A 91 3.06 -0.90 1.13
C HIS A 91 2.33 -1.75 2.17
N ASN A 92 1.13 -2.16 1.78
CA ASN A 92 0.24 -3.02 2.55
C ASN A 92 0.82 -4.44 2.67
N VAL A 93 0.89 -4.93 3.90
CA VAL A 93 1.28 -6.29 4.25
C VAL A 93 0.24 -6.94 5.15
N ARG A 94 0.00 -8.23 4.94
CA ARG A 94 -0.76 -9.11 5.85
C ARG A 94 0.19 -10.15 6.41
N ILE A 95 0.34 -10.21 7.72
CA ILE A 95 1.32 -11.06 8.39
C ILE A 95 0.59 -12.07 9.28
N THR A 96 0.95 -13.33 9.16
CA THR A 96 0.40 -14.44 9.95
C THR A 96 1.47 -15.51 10.14
N SER A 97 1.26 -16.43 11.08
CA SER A 97 1.98 -17.70 11.10
C SER A 97 1.25 -18.75 10.27
N ILE A 98 2.00 -19.52 9.47
CA ILE A 98 1.55 -20.70 8.73
C ILE A 98 2.52 -21.83 9.03
N ASP A 99 2.01 -22.94 9.56
CA ASP A 99 2.80 -24.11 9.95
C ASP A 99 4.00 -23.80 10.87
N GLY A 100 3.90 -22.73 11.67
CA GLY A 100 4.94 -22.26 12.61
C GLY A 100 5.77 -21.09 12.09
N ASP A 101 5.81 -20.86 10.78
CA ASP A 101 6.64 -19.82 10.17
C ASP A 101 5.86 -18.51 9.96
N ILE A 102 6.51 -17.37 10.22
CA ILE A 102 5.96 -16.04 9.90
C ILE A 102 5.98 -15.85 8.38
N VAL A 103 4.84 -15.43 7.84
CA VAL A 103 4.65 -15.18 6.41
C VAL A 103 4.05 -13.78 6.22
N ALA A 104 4.71 -12.94 5.41
CA ALA A 104 4.18 -11.66 4.99
C ALA A 104 3.66 -11.71 3.55
N LEU A 105 2.36 -11.48 3.40
CA LEU A 105 1.68 -11.39 2.12
C LEU A 105 1.56 -9.93 1.68
N THR A 106 1.99 -9.62 0.46
CA THR A 106 1.70 -8.33 -0.17
C THR A 106 0.20 -8.19 -0.44
N ARG A 107 -0.22 -6.98 -0.85
CA ARG A 107 -1.60 -6.71 -1.26
C ARG A 107 -2.15 -7.72 -2.28
N GLY A 108 -1.34 -8.12 -3.24
CA GLY A 108 -1.72 -9.06 -4.30
C GLY A 108 -1.83 -10.52 -3.85
N GLY A 109 -1.46 -10.84 -2.60
CA GLY A 109 -1.44 -12.19 -2.05
C GLY A 109 -0.13 -12.95 -2.31
N PHE A 110 0.94 -12.26 -2.69
CA PHE A 110 2.26 -12.89 -2.85
C PHE A 110 2.98 -12.93 -1.52
N VAL A 111 3.59 -14.07 -1.18
CA VAL A 111 4.59 -14.11 -0.11
C VAL A 111 5.81 -13.32 -0.58
N CYS A 112 6.21 -12.31 0.20
CA CYS A 112 7.35 -11.44 -0.12
C CYS A 112 8.53 -11.79 0.79
N PRO A 113 9.65 -12.32 0.26
CA PRO A 113 10.82 -12.65 1.08
C PRO A 113 11.33 -11.47 1.93
N TYR A 114 11.38 -10.28 1.33
CA TYR A 114 11.82 -9.07 2.02
C TYR A 114 10.87 -8.68 3.15
N SER A 115 9.57 -8.57 2.87
CA SER A 115 8.58 -8.23 3.89
C SER A 115 8.51 -9.29 4.99
N THR A 116 8.69 -10.58 4.66
CA THR A 116 8.75 -11.64 5.67
C THR A 116 9.95 -11.44 6.60
N GLU A 117 11.16 -11.20 6.06
CA GLU A 117 12.34 -10.95 6.89
C GLU A 117 12.18 -9.71 7.78
N VAL A 118 11.60 -8.63 7.24
CA VAL A 118 11.31 -7.40 8.00
C VAL A 118 10.28 -7.67 9.11
N ALA A 119 9.22 -8.42 8.81
CA ALA A 119 8.20 -8.78 9.78
C ALA A 119 8.78 -9.64 10.91
N THR A 120 9.55 -10.68 10.58
CA THR A 120 10.22 -11.54 11.58
C THR A 120 11.14 -10.76 12.50
N ARG A 121 11.79 -9.70 12.00
CA ARG A 121 12.66 -8.85 12.82
C ARG A 121 11.89 -7.90 13.74
N LEU A 122 10.74 -7.39 13.31
CA LEU A 122 10.03 -6.31 14.00
C LEU A 122 8.88 -6.79 14.90
N LEU A 123 8.39 -8.02 14.68
CA LEU A 123 7.34 -8.60 15.50
C LEU A 123 7.94 -9.32 16.72
N PRO A 124 7.24 -9.33 17.87
CA PRO A 124 7.63 -10.15 19.01
C PRO A 124 7.47 -11.63 18.66
N GLU A 125 8.36 -12.47 19.21
CA GLU A 125 8.49 -13.89 18.86
C GLU A 125 7.22 -14.71 19.19
N ASP A 126 6.52 -14.34 20.26
CA ASP A 126 5.42 -15.08 20.88
C ASP A 126 4.01 -14.74 20.34
N ILE A 127 3.85 -13.66 19.56
CA ILE A 127 2.52 -13.18 19.15
C ILE A 127 1.67 -14.24 18.46
N PHE A 128 2.27 -15.06 17.60
CA PHE A 128 1.55 -16.13 16.90
C PHE A 128 1.51 -17.44 17.68
N GLU A 129 2.32 -17.59 18.73
CA GLU A 129 2.16 -18.68 19.69
C GLU A 129 0.91 -18.43 20.56
N GLU A 130 0.73 -17.19 21.02
CA GLU A 130 -0.43 -16.78 21.82
C GLU A 130 -1.70 -16.60 20.97
N LYS A 131 -1.56 -16.05 19.76
CA LYS A 131 -2.68 -15.77 18.84
C LYS A 131 -2.43 -16.44 17.48
N PRO A 132 -2.48 -17.78 17.38
CA PRO A 132 -2.12 -18.51 16.16
C PRO A 132 -3.03 -18.23 14.97
N ASN A 133 -4.25 -17.74 15.20
CA ASN A 133 -5.20 -17.40 14.14
C ASN A 133 -5.14 -15.93 13.69
N LEU A 134 -4.28 -15.12 14.29
CA LEU A 134 -4.19 -13.69 14.03
C LEU A 134 -3.62 -13.41 12.64
N VAL A 135 -4.20 -12.43 11.95
CA VAL A 135 -3.62 -11.82 10.75
C VAL A 135 -3.44 -10.34 11.04
N LEU A 136 -2.19 -9.89 11.13
CA LEU A 136 -1.85 -8.48 11.28
C LEU A 136 -1.92 -7.80 9.91
N CYS A 137 -2.71 -6.74 9.78
CA CYS A 137 -2.73 -5.90 8.60
C CYS A 137 -1.96 -4.61 8.91
N ALA A 138 -0.82 -4.44 8.27
CA ALA A 138 0.10 -3.35 8.57
C ALA A 138 0.61 -2.66 7.31
N GLU A 139 1.09 -1.44 7.48
CA GLU A 139 1.79 -0.69 6.43
C GLU A 139 3.29 -0.71 6.77
N MET A 140 4.09 -1.19 5.83
CA MET A 140 5.54 -1.04 5.91
C MET A 140 5.93 0.29 5.28
N VAL A 141 6.68 1.12 6.01
CA VAL A 141 7.06 2.48 5.61
C VAL A 141 8.55 2.74 5.89
N GLY A 142 9.13 3.70 5.17
CA GLY A 142 10.48 4.19 5.41
C GLY A 142 11.30 4.41 4.14
N PRO A 143 12.47 5.06 4.24
CA PRO A 143 13.31 5.37 3.09
C PRO A 143 13.89 4.12 2.42
N GLU A 144 14.10 3.03 3.16
CA GLU A 144 14.65 1.77 2.62
C GLU A 144 13.56 0.78 2.15
N ASN A 145 12.35 1.28 1.87
CA ASN A 145 11.22 0.48 1.38
C ASN A 145 11.29 0.27 -0.14
N PRO A 146 11.25 -0.99 -0.64
CA PRO A 146 11.46 -1.25 -2.05
C PRO A 146 10.27 -0.95 -2.97
N TYR A 147 9.11 -0.67 -2.39
CA TYR A 147 7.89 -0.38 -3.15
C TYR A 147 7.58 1.11 -3.13
N VAL A 148 7.61 1.72 -1.95
CA VAL A 148 7.32 3.15 -1.73
C VAL A 148 8.35 3.69 -0.74
N SER A 149 9.39 4.35 -1.26
CA SER A 149 10.49 4.91 -0.48
C SER A 149 10.17 6.36 -0.10
N LEU A 150 10.01 6.62 1.21
CA LEU A 150 9.71 7.94 1.77
C LEU A 150 10.37 8.12 3.13
N ASP A 151 10.92 9.30 3.39
CA ASP A 151 11.67 9.69 4.59
C ASP A 151 10.85 10.55 5.58
N VAL A 152 9.52 10.61 5.40
CA VAL A 152 8.60 11.44 6.22
C VAL A 152 8.16 10.78 7.53
N TYR A 153 8.59 9.53 7.77
CA TYR A 153 8.26 8.73 8.94
C TYR A 153 9.47 8.61 9.88
N PRO A 154 9.26 8.41 11.20
CA PRO A 154 10.35 8.40 12.18
C PRO A 154 11.15 7.08 12.14
N THR A 155 11.77 6.78 11.00
CA THR A 155 12.64 5.63 10.77
C THR A 155 13.68 5.95 9.70
N ASP A 156 14.94 5.59 9.95
CA ASP A 156 16.03 5.75 8.99
C ASP A 156 16.13 4.56 8.01
N SER A 157 15.29 3.54 8.17
CA SER A 157 15.30 2.32 7.35
C SER A 157 13.88 1.91 6.96
N ILE A 158 13.34 0.88 7.60
CA ILE A 158 11.98 0.39 7.40
C ILE A 158 11.34 0.04 8.74
N ASP A 159 10.06 0.34 8.86
CA ASP A 159 9.27 0.15 10.07
C ASP A 159 7.87 -0.34 9.70
N LEU A 160 7.15 -0.88 10.68
CA LEU A 160 5.86 -1.53 10.49
C LEU A 160 4.80 -0.90 11.39
N TYR A 161 3.71 -0.41 10.78
CA TYR A 161 2.60 0.21 11.51
C TYR A 161 1.31 -0.57 11.31
N LEU A 162 0.80 -1.16 12.38
CA LEU A 162 -0.46 -1.89 12.41
C LEU A 162 -1.62 -0.92 12.20
N PHE A 163 -2.47 -1.21 11.23
CA PHE A 163 -3.71 -0.45 11.01
C PHE A 163 -4.95 -1.32 11.05
N ASP A 164 -4.87 -2.65 11.04
CA ASP A 164 -6.03 -3.50 11.27
C ASP A 164 -5.59 -4.89 11.75
N VAL A 165 -6.50 -5.60 12.40
CA VAL A 165 -6.34 -7.01 12.77
C VAL A 165 -7.48 -7.83 12.18
N ALA A 166 -7.16 -8.99 11.63
CA ALA A 166 -8.11 -9.96 11.09
C ALA A 166 -7.83 -11.37 11.65
N GLN A 167 -8.63 -12.35 11.26
CA GLN A 167 -8.44 -13.75 11.62
C GLN A 167 -8.37 -14.67 10.39
N LYS A 168 -7.52 -15.68 10.45
CA LYS A 168 -7.50 -16.77 9.48
C LYS A 168 -8.89 -17.39 9.38
N ASN A 169 -9.30 -17.70 8.15
CA ASN A 169 -10.57 -18.32 7.82
C ASN A 169 -11.83 -17.50 8.11
N GLN A 170 -11.71 -16.23 8.53
CA GLN A 170 -12.84 -15.34 8.78
C GLN A 170 -12.73 -14.08 7.93
N ARG A 171 -13.83 -13.70 7.30
CA ARG A 171 -13.87 -12.48 6.48
C ARG A 171 -14.11 -11.26 7.37
N GLY A 172 -13.38 -10.18 7.10
CA GLY A 172 -13.50 -8.92 7.83
C GLY A 172 -12.34 -8.66 8.80
N THR A 173 -12.42 -7.53 9.48
CA THR A 173 -11.43 -7.06 10.47
C THR A 173 -12.10 -6.87 11.82
N HIS A 174 -11.31 -6.76 12.89
CA HIS A 174 -11.83 -6.56 14.26
C HIS A 174 -12.13 -5.11 14.62
N GLY A 175 -11.90 -4.16 13.71
CA GLY A 175 -12.15 -2.73 13.92
C GLY A 175 -10.99 -2.01 14.63
N VAL A 176 -11.15 -0.69 14.76
CA VAL A 176 -10.10 0.23 15.24
C VAL A 176 -9.67 -0.04 16.68
N HIS A 177 -10.62 -0.15 17.61
CA HIS A 177 -10.29 -0.29 19.03
C HIS A 177 -9.54 -1.59 19.31
N LYS A 178 -10.01 -2.70 18.74
CA LYS A 178 -9.34 -4.00 18.93
C LYS A 178 -7.95 -4.01 18.29
N THR A 179 -7.77 -3.29 17.19
CA THR A 179 -6.46 -3.15 16.54
C THR A 179 -5.46 -2.42 17.45
N HIS A 180 -5.87 -1.31 18.05
CA HIS A 180 -5.00 -0.58 18.97
C HIS A 180 -4.76 -1.34 20.28
N GLU A 181 -5.75 -2.05 20.81
CA GLU A 181 -5.58 -2.94 21.96
C GLU A 181 -4.50 -4.00 21.68
N ILE A 182 -4.58 -4.70 20.54
CA ILE A 182 -3.56 -5.69 20.14
C ILE A 182 -2.19 -5.03 19.93
N ALA A 183 -2.15 -3.81 19.39
CA ALA A 183 -0.89 -3.09 19.24
C ALA A 183 -0.25 -2.79 20.61
N GLU A 184 -1.04 -2.35 21.58
CA GLU A 184 -0.57 -2.07 22.94
C GLU A 184 -0.15 -3.35 23.68
N ASP A 185 -0.97 -4.39 23.64
CA ASP A 185 -0.73 -5.68 24.33
C ASP A 185 0.60 -6.32 23.90
N PHE A 186 0.92 -6.27 22.61
CA PHE A 186 2.13 -6.88 22.04
C PHE A 186 3.26 -5.87 21.78
N GLY A 187 3.13 -4.62 22.23
CA GLY A 187 4.14 -3.58 22.02
C GLY A 187 4.42 -3.24 20.55
N LEU A 188 3.44 -3.45 19.66
CA LEU A 188 3.52 -3.11 18.25
C LEU A 188 3.26 -1.62 18.03
N LYS A 189 3.86 -1.07 16.97
CA LYS A 189 3.51 0.27 16.52
C LYS A 189 2.17 0.23 15.80
N GLY A 190 1.16 0.93 16.33
CA GLY A 190 -0.08 1.23 15.63
C GLY A 190 0.05 2.50 14.77
N THR A 191 -0.78 2.64 13.74
CA THR A 191 -0.95 3.93 13.06
C THR A 191 -1.40 5.01 14.05
N ALA A 192 -1.10 6.28 13.79
CA ALA A 192 -1.51 7.33 14.70
C ALA A 192 -3.05 7.42 14.76
N PHE A 193 -3.62 7.24 15.95
CA PHE A 193 -5.04 7.43 16.21
C PHE A 193 -5.30 8.87 16.63
N PHE A 194 -5.96 9.66 15.78
CA PHE A 194 -6.25 11.07 16.06
C PHE A 194 -7.48 11.27 16.94
N GLY A 195 -8.27 10.22 17.12
CA GLY A 195 -9.45 10.20 17.96
C GLY A 195 -10.72 9.84 17.20
N GLU A 196 -11.80 9.82 17.98
CA GLU A 196 -13.17 9.60 17.50
C GLU A 196 -13.93 10.92 17.54
N PHE A 197 -14.63 11.24 16.46
CA PHE A 197 -15.37 12.48 16.33
C PHE A 197 -16.84 12.23 15.99
N PRO A 198 -17.78 13.00 16.55
CA PRO A 198 -19.20 12.91 16.17
C PRO A 198 -19.37 13.16 14.67
N ARG A 199 -20.19 12.33 14.00
CA ARG A 199 -20.42 12.36 12.55
C ARG A 199 -20.73 13.76 12.02
N GLU A 200 -21.52 14.53 12.75
CA GLU A 200 -21.95 15.87 12.35
C GLU A 200 -20.80 16.89 12.27
N THR A 201 -19.78 16.75 13.10
CA THR A 201 -18.68 17.72 13.22
C THR A 201 -17.32 17.18 12.79
N ALA A 202 -17.21 15.86 12.53
CA ALA A 202 -15.95 15.18 12.22
C ALA A 202 -15.18 15.82 11.05
N HIS A 203 -15.89 16.23 9.99
CA HIS A 203 -15.28 16.82 8.79
C HIS A 203 -14.40 18.04 9.08
N LYS A 204 -14.74 18.86 10.08
CA LYS A 204 -13.95 20.05 10.46
C LYS A 204 -12.60 19.64 11.07
N ARG A 205 -12.64 18.72 12.03
CA ARG A 205 -11.43 18.19 12.70
C ARG A 205 -10.55 17.43 11.73
N ILE A 206 -11.16 16.62 10.86
CA ILE A 206 -10.43 15.87 9.83
C ILE A 206 -9.76 16.81 8.82
N LYS A 207 -10.41 17.91 8.41
CA LYS A 207 -9.78 18.93 7.55
C LYS A 207 -8.50 19.48 8.19
N GLU A 208 -8.57 19.86 9.47
CA GLU A 208 -7.40 20.37 10.22
C GLU A 208 -6.26 19.34 10.27
N ILE A 209 -6.59 18.08 10.55
CA ILE A 209 -5.63 16.96 10.57
C ILE A 209 -4.98 16.78 9.19
N VAL A 210 -5.78 16.74 8.12
CA VAL A 210 -5.30 16.53 6.75
C VAL A 210 -4.37 17.65 6.29
N ILE A 211 -4.68 18.91 6.62
CA ILE A 211 -3.81 20.06 6.32
C ILE A 211 -2.48 19.93 7.08
N LYS A 212 -2.52 19.54 8.36
CA LYS A 212 -1.30 19.35 9.16
C LYS A 212 -0.44 18.22 8.59
N LEU A 213 -1.04 17.09 8.24
CA LEU A 213 -0.35 15.95 7.63
C LEU A 213 0.26 16.33 6.28
N GLY A 214 -0.49 17.04 5.43
CA GLY A 214 0.00 17.52 4.14
C GLY A 214 1.28 18.37 4.27
N ARG A 215 1.30 19.30 5.21
CA ARG A 215 2.51 20.13 5.52
C ARG A 215 3.71 19.31 5.98
N GLN A 216 3.49 18.10 6.48
CA GLN A 216 4.53 17.16 6.91
C GLN A 216 4.89 16.13 5.83
N GLY A 217 4.35 16.27 4.61
CA GLY A 217 4.55 15.30 3.52
C GLY A 217 3.79 13.98 3.72
N ARG A 218 2.86 13.92 4.67
CA ARG A 218 2.08 12.71 5.00
C ARG A 218 0.82 12.61 4.15
N GLU A 219 0.41 11.37 3.86
CA GLU A 219 -0.57 11.09 2.81
C GLU A 219 -2.00 11.52 3.16
N GLY A 220 -2.47 11.25 4.38
CA GLY A 220 -3.82 11.63 4.79
C GLY A 220 -4.38 10.76 5.90
N VAL A 221 -5.67 10.43 5.81
CA VAL A 221 -6.40 9.71 6.87
C VAL A 221 -7.21 8.54 6.32
N VAL A 222 -7.39 7.53 7.19
CA VAL A 222 -8.42 6.50 7.06
C VAL A 222 -9.50 6.77 8.10
N LEU A 223 -10.74 6.78 7.65
CA LEU A 223 -11.94 7.00 8.44
C LEU A 223 -12.61 5.65 8.65
N LYS A 224 -12.87 5.28 9.91
CA LYS A 224 -13.46 4.00 10.30
C LYS A 224 -14.72 4.22 11.15
N ASP A 225 -15.66 3.29 11.06
CA ASP A 225 -16.74 3.22 12.05
C ASP A 225 -16.17 2.54 13.30
N PRO A 226 -16.30 3.15 14.50
CA PRO A 226 -15.75 2.59 15.73
C PRO A 226 -16.22 1.15 16.01
N GLU A 227 -17.48 0.87 15.70
CA GLU A 227 -18.14 -0.44 15.86
C GLU A 227 -17.99 -1.36 14.62
N ASN A 228 -17.20 -0.94 13.62
CA ASN A 228 -16.96 -1.66 12.37
C ASN A 228 -18.23 -2.08 11.60
N ARG A 229 -19.32 -1.30 11.71
CA ARG A 229 -20.62 -1.59 11.06
C ARG A 229 -20.62 -1.23 9.57
N VAL A 230 -19.78 -0.28 9.18
CA VAL A 230 -19.61 0.16 7.78
C VAL A 230 -18.14 0.18 7.39
N ALA A 231 -17.85 -0.13 6.13
CA ALA A 231 -16.49 -0.20 5.60
C ALA A 231 -15.72 1.13 5.72
N PRO A 232 -14.39 1.14 5.82
CA PRO A 232 -13.61 2.37 5.93
C PRO A 232 -13.67 3.25 4.67
N LEU A 233 -13.40 4.54 4.85
CA LEU A 233 -13.14 5.52 3.80
C LEU A 233 -11.71 6.07 3.91
N LYS A 234 -11.10 6.50 2.80
CA LYS A 234 -9.79 7.18 2.80
C LYS A 234 -9.87 8.57 2.20
N TYR A 235 -9.16 9.53 2.79
CA TYR A 235 -9.09 10.92 2.30
C TYR A 235 -7.66 11.43 2.39
N THR A 236 -7.16 12.11 1.35
CA THR A 236 -5.74 12.47 1.20
C THR A 236 -5.51 13.97 1.16
N SER A 237 -4.29 14.37 1.55
CA SER A 237 -3.83 15.76 1.45
C SER A 237 -3.61 16.19 -0.01
N SER A 238 -3.61 17.50 -0.24
CA SER A 238 -3.26 18.05 -1.56
C SER A 238 -1.80 17.80 -1.89
N GLU A 239 -0.93 17.93 -0.90
CA GLU A 239 0.50 17.66 -0.99
C GLU A 239 0.78 16.22 -1.44
N SER A 240 0.01 15.25 -0.94
CA SER A 240 0.10 13.86 -1.40
C SER A 240 -0.33 13.68 -2.86
N ASN A 241 -1.43 14.33 -3.29
CA ASN A 241 -1.84 14.28 -4.69
C ASN A 241 -0.77 14.92 -5.61
N CYS A 242 -0.16 16.01 -5.17
CA CYS A 242 0.93 16.69 -5.87
C CYS A 242 2.20 15.83 -5.94
N ASN A 243 2.58 15.16 -4.85
CA ASN A 243 3.71 14.23 -4.86
C ASN A 243 3.48 13.03 -5.80
N ASP A 244 2.27 12.46 -5.79
CA ASP A 244 1.90 11.41 -6.74
C ASP A 244 1.99 11.88 -8.20
N LEU A 245 1.56 13.12 -8.48
CA LEU A 245 1.69 13.72 -9.82
C LEU A 245 3.16 13.90 -10.19
N ALA A 246 4.00 14.38 -9.27
CA ALA A 246 5.41 14.56 -9.54
C ALA A 246 6.10 13.26 -9.94
N ILE A 247 5.88 12.18 -9.17
CA ILE A 247 6.40 10.85 -9.48
C ILE A 247 5.86 10.36 -10.84
N ALA A 248 4.55 10.52 -11.08
CA ALA A 248 3.92 10.05 -12.31
C ALA A 248 4.46 10.80 -13.55
N PHE A 249 4.74 12.09 -13.45
CA PHE A 249 5.25 12.90 -14.57
C PHE A 249 6.76 12.82 -14.75
N SER A 250 7.54 12.43 -13.73
CA SER A 250 8.92 11.96 -13.92
C SER A 250 8.99 10.71 -14.81
N HIS A 251 7.89 9.96 -14.91
CA HIS A 251 7.75 8.71 -15.66
C HIS A 251 6.50 8.75 -16.55
N TYR A 252 6.32 9.86 -17.27
CA TYR A 252 5.03 10.23 -17.87
C TYR A 252 4.44 9.16 -18.80
N ASN A 253 5.26 8.44 -19.55
CA ASN A 253 4.78 7.45 -20.52
C ASN A 253 4.42 6.12 -19.87
N ASP A 254 4.83 5.91 -18.62
CA ASP A 254 4.51 4.71 -17.84
C ASP A 254 3.31 4.97 -16.92
N TYR A 255 3.21 6.16 -16.31
CA TYR A 255 2.28 6.39 -15.19
C TYR A 255 1.34 7.59 -15.33
N ALA A 256 1.64 8.62 -16.13
CA ALA A 256 0.89 9.88 -16.05
C ALA A 256 -0.60 9.72 -16.39
N LEU A 257 -0.94 8.91 -17.41
CA LEU A 257 -2.33 8.73 -17.83
C LEU A 257 -3.20 8.11 -16.73
N ASP A 258 -2.68 7.10 -16.05
CA ASP A 258 -3.39 6.38 -14.99
C ASP A 258 -3.60 7.24 -13.73
N PHE A 259 -2.74 8.24 -13.52
CA PHE A 259 -2.71 9.02 -12.30
C PHE A 259 -3.39 10.39 -12.45
N PHE A 260 -3.14 11.09 -13.56
CA PHE A 260 -3.41 12.52 -13.71
C PHE A 260 -4.86 12.91 -13.43
N LEU A 261 -5.81 12.37 -14.19
CA LEU A 261 -7.22 12.76 -14.11
C LEU A 261 -7.76 12.60 -12.68
N SER A 262 -7.48 11.45 -12.07
CA SER A 262 -7.98 11.15 -10.73
C SER A 262 -7.40 12.08 -9.65
N ARG A 263 -6.14 12.53 -9.76
CA ARG A 263 -5.55 13.49 -8.81
C ARG A 263 -6.08 14.90 -9.05
N ALA A 264 -6.13 15.35 -10.30
CA ALA A 264 -6.65 16.68 -10.64
C ALA A 264 -8.10 16.88 -10.20
N VAL A 265 -8.95 15.86 -10.38
CA VAL A 265 -10.35 15.91 -9.94
C VAL A 265 -10.45 16.02 -8.41
N ARG A 266 -9.61 15.32 -7.64
CA ARG A 266 -9.60 15.45 -6.15
C ARG A 266 -9.32 16.88 -5.72
N GLU A 267 -8.34 17.52 -6.35
CA GLU A 267 -7.95 18.90 -6.04
C GLU A 267 -9.10 19.89 -6.27
N GLY A 268 -9.86 19.72 -7.36
CA GLY A 268 -11.03 20.55 -7.65
C GLY A 268 -12.13 20.43 -6.60
N PHE A 269 -12.54 19.21 -6.26
CA PHE A 269 -13.56 18.97 -5.22
C PHE A 269 -13.11 19.48 -3.85
N GLN A 270 -11.86 19.20 -3.46
CA GLN A 270 -11.31 19.65 -2.19
C GLN A 270 -11.26 21.18 -2.10
N SER A 271 -10.84 21.86 -3.17
CA SER A 271 -10.80 23.32 -3.23
C SER A 271 -12.18 23.96 -3.03
N VAL A 272 -13.21 23.40 -3.69
CA VAL A 272 -14.60 23.86 -3.55
C VAL A 272 -15.12 23.60 -2.14
N GLU A 273 -14.91 22.40 -1.60
CA GLU A 273 -15.35 22.03 -0.26
C GLU A 273 -14.72 22.92 0.82
N TRP A 274 -13.45 23.25 0.66
CA TRP A 274 -12.71 24.05 1.63
C TRP A 274 -13.00 25.54 1.54
N GLN A 275 -13.78 25.97 0.55
CA GLN A 275 -14.14 27.36 0.28
C GLN A 275 -12.90 28.26 0.18
N GLU A 276 -11.87 27.75 -0.50
CA GLU A 276 -10.59 28.46 -0.65
C GLU A 276 -10.76 29.85 -1.26
N SER A 277 -9.96 30.81 -0.83
CA SER A 277 -9.88 32.15 -1.43
C SER A 277 -9.34 32.08 -2.87
N VAL A 278 -9.43 33.18 -3.61
CA VAL A 278 -8.88 33.24 -4.98
C VAL A 278 -7.36 33.00 -4.96
N GLU A 279 -6.68 33.54 -3.96
CA GLU A 279 -5.24 33.39 -3.75
C GLU A 279 -4.87 31.95 -3.39
N GLU A 280 -5.60 31.33 -2.46
CA GLU A 280 -5.40 29.91 -2.09
C GLU A 280 -5.62 28.97 -3.29
N ARG A 281 -6.64 29.24 -4.12
CA ARG A 281 -6.88 28.48 -5.36
C ARG A 281 -5.77 28.65 -6.38
N ARG A 282 -5.23 29.87 -6.52
CA ARG A 282 -4.09 30.12 -7.41
C ARG A 282 -2.85 29.39 -6.92
N GLU A 283 -2.62 29.35 -5.62
CA GLU A 283 -1.50 28.62 -5.02
C GLU A 283 -1.65 27.11 -5.22
N ARG A 284 -2.85 26.55 -5.03
CA ARG A 284 -3.14 25.16 -5.38
C ARG A 284 -2.89 24.86 -6.86
N ALA A 285 -3.36 25.73 -7.75
CA ALA A 285 -3.14 25.58 -9.19
C ALA A 285 -1.64 25.65 -9.55
N ARG A 286 -0.88 26.56 -8.93
CA ARG A 286 0.58 26.67 -9.08
C ARG A 286 1.24 25.38 -8.65
N ARG A 287 0.92 24.88 -7.45
CA ARG A 287 1.47 23.63 -6.92
C ARG A 287 1.20 22.43 -7.84
N ILE A 288 -0.01 22.28 -8.35
CA ILE A 288 -0.35 21.22 -9.33
C ILE A 288 0.47 21.39 -10.62
N GLY A 289 0.53 22.61 -11.17
CA GLY A 289 1.29 22.89 -12.38
C GLY A 289 2.78 22.57 -12.23
N GLU A 290 3.37 22.94 -11.09
CA GLU A 290 4.77 22.63 -10.78
C GLU A 290 5.00 21.13 -10.59
N SER A 291 4.10 20.43 -9.91
CA SER A 291 4.17 18.97 -9.76
C SER A 291 4.04 18.20 -11.08
N ILE A 292 3.62 18.85 -12.16
CA ILE A 292 3.51 18.23 -13.48
C ILE A 292 4.70 18.64 -14.34
N LEU A 293 4.93 19.94 -14.48
CA LEU A 293 5.86 20.49 -15.47
C LEU A 293 7.32 20.35 -15.06
N LEU A 294 7.64 20.55 -13.77
CA LEU A 294 9.04 20.52 -13.33
C LEU A 294 9.64 19.12 -13.43
N PRO A 295 8.99 18.05 -12.91
CA PRO A 295 9.54 16.69 -12.98
C PRO A 295 9.61 16.17 -14.42
N LEU A 296 8.63 16.50 -15.25
CA LEU A 296 8.65 16.16 -16.68
C LEU A 296 9.84 16.83 -17.39
N THR A 297 10.05 18.12 -17.14
CA THR A 297 11.15 18.88 -17.76
C THR A 297 12.51 18.35 -17.32
N GLU A 298 12.65 18.00 -16.04
CA GLU A 298 13.88 17.39 -15.51
C GLU A 298 14.15 16.04 -16.17
N THR A 299 13.14 15.17 -16.27
CA THR A 299 13.25 13.89 -16.99
C THR A 299 13.73 14.07 -18.44
N ILE A 300 13.18 15.04 -19.17
CA ILE A 300 13.60 15.32 -20.56
C ILE A 300 15.04 15.83 -20.61
N LYS A 301 15.43 16.75 -19.72
CA LYS A 301 16.79 17.29 -19.64
C LYS A 301 17.81 16.20 -19.33
N ASN A 302 17.54 15.33 -18.36
CA ASN A 302 18.41 14.23 -17.98
C ASN A 302 18.61 13.28 -19.17
N LYS A 303 17.52 12.94 -19.87
CA LYS A 303 17.62 12.11 -21.08
C LYS A 303 18.42 12.77 -22.20
N GLN A 304 18.28 14.09 -22.39
CA GLN A 304 19.08 14.86 -23.35
C GLN A 304 20.59 14.84 -23.02
N GLN A 305 20.95 14.71 -21.75
CA GLN A 305 22.34 14.58 -21.29
C GLN A 305 22.87 13.13 -21.39
N GLY A 306 22.06 12.20 -21.92
CA GLY A 306 22.42 10.79 -22.06
C GLY A 306 22.15 9.94 -20.82
N GLU A 307 21.50 10.50 -19.79
CA GLU A 307 21.11 9.73 -18.61
C GLU A 307 19.95 8.77 -18.92
N THR A 308 19.95 7.64 -18.23
CA THR A 308 18.83 6.68 -18.28
C THR A 308 17.82 7.02 -17.19
N ILE A 309 16.55 7.11 -17.56
CA ILE A 309 15.45 7.37 -16.61
C ILE A 309 15.24 6.12 -15.77
N MET A 310 15.53 6.20 -14.48
CA MET A 310 15.51 5.06 -13.57
C MET A 310 15.05 5.48 -12.18
N GLN A 311 14.49 4.53 -11.43
CA GLN A 311 14.18 4.71 -10.01
C GLN A 311 15.18 3.90 -9.19
N ARG A 312 16.01 4.59 -8.42
CA ARG A 312 16.95 3.97 -7.48
C ARG A 312 16.35 3.95 -6.08
N ILE A 313 16.45 2.80 -5.45
CA ILE A 313 16.05 2.56 -4.06
C ILE A 313 17.16 1.75 -3.39
N LYS A 314 17.24 1.85 -2.07
CA LYS A 314 18.16 1.07 -1.24
C LYS A 314 17.33 0.19 -0.34
N ILE A 315 17.74 -1.05 -0.15
CA ILE A 315 17.17 -1.95 0.87
C ILE A 315 18.26 -2.47 1.79
N ARG A 316 17.86 -2.88 2.99
CA ARG A 316 18.68 -3.64 3.92
C ARG A 316 18.07 -5.02 4.16
N VAL A 317 18.90 -6.05 4.09
CA VAL A 317 18.52 -7.44 4.33
C VAL A 317 19.54 -8.11 5.25
N LYS A 318 19.11 -9.04 6.09
CA LYS A 318 19.99 -9.87 6.92
C LYS A 318 20.70 -10.94 6.11
N SER A 319 20.01 -11.51 5.12
CA SER A 319 20.55 -12.63 4.35
C SER A 319 20.60 -12.37 2.84
N LEU A 320 21.65 -12.88 2.19
CA LEU A 320 21.75 -12.91 0.73
C LEU A 320 20.68 -13.80 0.09
N ALA A 321 20.13 -14.77 0.84
CA ALA A 321 19.01 -15.58 0.38
C ALA A 321 17.75 -14.72 0.21
N THR A 322 17.47 -13.83 1.17
CA THR A 322 16.38 -12.85 1.08
C THR A 322 16.58 -11.91 -0.09
N ALA A 323 17.79 -11.41 -0.33
CA ALA A 323 18.10 -10.58 -1.49
C ALA A 323 17.75 -11.25 -2.82
N ARG A 324 18.27 -12.46 -3.05
CA ARG A 324 18.03 -13.25 -4.27
C ARG A 324 16.56 -13.62 -4.42
N GLY A 325 15.92 -13.98 -3.31
CA GLY A 325 14.49 -14.23 -3.26
C GLY A 325 13.72 -12.98 -3.67
N PHE A 326 14.04 -11.83 -3.11
CA PHE A 326 13.36 -10.59 -3.43
C PHE A 326 13.54 -10.16 -4.89
N GLU A 327 14.73 -10.34 -5.46
CA GLU A 327 14.97 -10.13 -6.89
C GLU A 327 14.08 -11.03 -7.76
N TYR A 328 13.98 -12.32 -7.43
CA TYR A 328 13.08 -13.24 -8.12
C TYR A 328 11.60 -12.89 -7.93
N HIS A 329 11.23 -12.41 -6.74
CA HIS A 329 9.88 -11.91 -6.44
C HIS A 329 9.51 -10.72 -7.35
N LEU A 330 10.37 -9.70 -7.45
CA LEU A 330 10.13 -8.55 -8.33
C LEU A 330 9.95 -8.96 -9.79
N ARG A 331 10.78 -9.88 -10.30
CA ARG A 331 10.62 -10.43 -11.65
C ARG A 331 9.26 -11.11 -11.85
N ARG A 332 8.78 -11.88 -10.87
CA ARG A 332 7.46 -12.53 -10.91
C ARG A 332 6.31 -11.53 -10.86
N CYS A 333 6.52 -10.38 -10.25
CA CYS A 333 5.60 -9.24 -10.30
C CYS A 333 5.68 -8.44 -11.61
N GLY A 334 6.53 -8.86 -12.57
CA GLY A 334 6.72 -8.15 -13.84
C GLY A 334 7.61 -6.91 -13.74
N ILE A 335 8.30 -6.71 -12.61
CA ILE A 335 9.17 -5.56 -12.38
C ILE A 335 10.58 -5.91 -12.82
N ARG A 336 11.11 -5.15 -13.78
CA ARG A 336 12.52 -5.23 -14.20
C ARG A 336 13.37 -4.34 -13.30
N ALA A 337 14.26 -4.97 -12.53
CA ALA A 337 15.15 -4.29 -11.62
C ALA A 337 16.56 -4.89 -11.68
N ILE A 338 17.56 -4.03 -11.58
CA ILE A 338 18.97 -4.39 -11.45
C ILE A 338 19.35 -4.29 -9.97
N PHE A 339 20.00 -5.31 -9.45
CA PHE A 339 20.48 -5.35 -8.06
C PHE A 339 21.99 -5.14 -8.08
N ASP A 340 22.45 -4.18 -7.28
CA ASP A 340 23.87 -3.92 -7.08
C ASP A 340 24.52 -5.06 -6.27
N GLN A 341 25.85 -5.11 -6.29
CA GLN A 341 26.59 -6.02 -5.42
C GLN A 341 26.23 -5.74 -3.94
N PRO A 342 25.83 -6.74 -3.16
CA PRO A 342 25.51 -6.56 -1.75
C PRO A 342 26.72 -6.06 -0.97
N LEU A 343 26.55 -4.94 -0.27
CA LEU A 343 27.59 -4.36 0.58
C LEU A 343 27.33 -4.79 2.04
N PRO A 344 28.32 -5.37 2.74
CA PRO A 344 28.18 -5.68 4.16
C PRO A 344 27.79 -4.45 4.98
N ASP A 345 26.92 -4.66 5.96
CA ASP A 345 26.44 -3.68 6.93
C ASP A 345 26.41 -4.35 8.32
N ASP A 346 26.30 -3.57 9.40
CA ASP A 346 26.47 -4.07 10.77
C ASP A 346 25.54 -5.25 11.14
N ASP A 347 24.35 -5.31 10.52
CA ASP A 347 23.33 -6.37 10.72
C ASP A 347 22.89 -7.01 9.38
N GLY A 348 23.82 -7.15 8.42
CA GLY A 348 23.57 -7.88 7.18
C GLY A 348 24.17 -7.22 5.95
N TYR A 349 23.31 -6.83 5.01
CA TYR A 349 23.69 -6.30 3.70
C TYR A 349 22.80 -5.14 3.29
N THR A 350 23.44 -4.11 2.75
CA THR A 350 22.79 -3.05 1.98
C THR A 350 22.85 -3.38 0.49
N ILE A 351 21.74 -3.17 -0.22
CA ILE A 351 21.65 -3.43 -1.67
C ILE A 351 20.94 -2.26 -2.35
N GLY A 352 21.59 -1.70 -3.37
CA GLY A 352 20.94 -0.78 -4.31
C GLY A 352 20.11 -1.55 -5.32
N ILE A 353 18.89 -1.08 -5.59
CA ILE A 353 18.01 -1.62 -6.61
C ILE A 353 17.65 -0.50 -7.57
N THR A 354 17.92 -0.72 -8.85
CA THR A 354 17.59 0.22 -9.93
C THR A 354 16.45 -0.37 -10.76
N LYS A 355 15.26 0.24 -10.68
CA LYS A 355 14.12 -0.09 -11.56
C LYS A 355 14.24 0.72 -12.85
N ILE A 356 14.18 0.04 -13.98
CA ILE A 356 14.30 0.68 -15.30
C ILE A 356 12.91 1.04 -15.82
N ILE A 357 12.72 2.32 -16.18
CA ILE A 357 11.46 2.86 -16.68
C ILE A 357 11.50 2.90 -18.21
N MET A 358 11.30 1.74 -18.85
CA MET A 358 11.56 1.56 -20.29
C MET A 358 10.69 2.45 -21.18
N SER A 359 9.38 2.51 -20.93
CA SER A 359 8.44 3.20 -21.82
C SER A 359 8.74 4.70 -21.90
N THR A 360 9.02 5.34 -20.76
CA THR A 360 9.43 6.74 -20.69
C THR A 360 10.81 6.96 -21.31
N ASN A 361 11.78 6.05 -21.10
CA ASN A 361 13.09 6.14 -21.75
C ASN A 361 12.97 6.17 -23.28
N ASP A 362 12.35 5.14 -23.84
CA ASP A 362 12.30 4.92 -25.28
C ASP A 362 11.51 6.03 -25.96
N LYS A 363 10.34 6.40 -25.41
CA LYS A 363 9.51 7.46 -25.98
C LYS A 363 10.18 8.83 -25.89
N THR A 364 10.86 9.15 -24.79
CA THR A 364 11.56 10.43 -24.67
C THR A 364 12.73 10.53 -25.65
N GLU A 365 13.49 9.45 -25.84
CA GLU A 365 14.57 9.40 -26.82
C GLU A 365 14.07 9.59 -28.25
N ALA A 366 13.03 8.86 -28.64
CA ALA A 366 12.38 8.97 -29.94
C ALA A 366 11.96 10.42 -30.23
N LEU A 367 11.28 11.07 -29.29
CA LEU A 367 10.80 12.45 -29.44
C LEU A 367 11.94 13.46 -29.50
N LEU A 368 12.99 13.29 -28.69
CA LEU A 368 14.19 14.13 -28.76
C LEU A 368 14.91 13.99 -30.12
N ASN A 369 14.80 12.82 -30.76
CA ASN A 369 15.32 12.56 -32.10
C ASN A 369 14.36 12.99 -33.23
N GLY A 370 13.23 13.61 -32.90
CA GLY A 370 12.29 14.18 -33.86
C GLY A 370 11.20 13.23 -34.36
N GLU A 371 11.00 12.08 -33.71
CA GLU A 371 9.81 11.27 -33.97
C GLU A 371 8.53 12.02 -33.57
N MET A 372 7.42 11.71 -34.25
CA MET A 372 6.12 12.31 -33.96
C MET A 372 5.46 11.62 -32.76
N TRP A 373 4.68 12.39 -32.01
CA TRP A 373 3.99 11.89 -30.81
C TRP A 373 2.89 10.89 -31.12
#